data_AF-A0A961R8P5-F1
#
_entry.id   AF-A0A961R8P5-F1
#
_cell.length_a   1.000
_cell.length_b   1.000
_cell.length_c   1.000
_cell.angle_alpha   90.00
_cell.angle_beta   90.00
_cell.angle_gamma   90.00
#
_symmetry.space_group_name_H-M   'P 1'
#
loop_
_entity.id
_entity.type
_entity.pdbx_description
1 polymer ?
#
loop_
_entity_poly.entity_id
_entity_poly.type
_entity_poly.pdbx_seq_one_letter_code
_entity_poly.pdbx_strand_id
1 'polypeptide(L)' 'VVMKYLVSKGVDAGRLSAQGYGESRPLVPNDSPENKAKNRRIEITVKQ' A
#
# COMPACT_ATOMS: atom_id res chain seq x y z
N VAL A 1 -0.54 9.03 7.05
CA VAL A 1 -0.19 8.24 5.83
C VAL A 1 1.13 7.52 6.05
N VAL A 2 1.28 6.28 5.58
CA VAL A 2 2.43 5.40 5.88
C VAL A 2 3.78 6.02 5.50
N MET A 3 3.88 6.68 4.34
CA MET A 3 5.11 7.36 3.93
C MET A 3 5.57 8.40 4.94
N LYS A 4 4.67 9.29 5.42
CA LYS A 4 5.01 10.30 6.44
C LYS A 4 5.48 9.67 7.75
N TYR A 5 4.88 8.55 8.13
CA TYR A 5 5.30 7.81 9.31
C TYR A 5 6.73 7.24 9.15
N LEU A 6 7.03 6.62 8.00
CA LEU A 6 8.37 6.11 7.72
C LEU A 6 9.44 7.21 7.70
N VAL A 7 9.12 8.37 7.09
CA VAL A 7 10.00 9.54 7.11
C VAL A 7 10.23 10.04 8.55
N SER A 8 9.18 10.11 9.38
CA SER A 8 9.33 10.48 10.80
C SER A 8 10.15 9.49 11.62
N LYS A 9 10.31 8.26 11.13
CA LYS A 9 11.16 7.21 11.73
C LYS A 9 12.58 7.20 11.16
N GLY A 10 12.94 8.17 10.32
CA GLY A 10 14.30 8.35 9.81
C GLY A 10 14.55 7.70 8.45
N VAL A 11 13.53 7.20 7.76
CA VAL A 11 13.69 6.72 6.38
C VAL A 11 13.79 7.92 5.43
N ASP A 12 14.85 7.98 4.64
CA ASP A 12 15.03 9.02 3.62
C ASP A 12 13.86 9.04 2.63
N ALA A 13 13.25 10.22 2.46
CA ALA A 13 12.06 10.38 1.63
C ALA A 13 12.32 10.09 0.14
N GLY A 14 13.54 10.35 -0.35
CA GLY A 14 13.96 10.05 -1.72
C GLY A 14 14.09 8.55 -2.01
N ARG A 15 14.17 7.71 -0.98
CA ARG A 15 14.17 6.24 -1.10
C ARG A 15 12.76 5.64 -1.12
N LEU A 16 11.73 6.45 -0.88
CA LEU A 16 10.35 5.99 -0.77
C LEU A 16 9.55 6.39 -2.01
N SER A 17 8.81 5.43 -2.56
CA SER A 17 7.79 5.67 -3.59
C SER A 17 6.47 5.08 -3.12
N ALA A 18 5.40 5.85 -3.23
CA ALA A 18 4.05 5.44 -2.87
C ALA A 18 3.15 5.48 -4.10
N GLN A 19 2.51 4.36 -4.41
CA GLN A 19 1.59 4.25 -5.53
C GLN A 19 0.26 3.64 -5.06
N GLY A 20 -0.83 4.35 -5.33
CA GLY A 20 -2.18 3.85 -5.07
C GLY A 20 -2.71 3.12 -6.30
N TYR A 21 -2.95 1.82 -6.17
CA TYR A 21 -3.50 0.98 -7.26
C TYR A 21 -5.04 0.93 -7.27
N GLY A 22 -5.70 1.41 -6.21
CA GLY A 22 -7.16 1.33 -6.11
C GLY A 22 -7.68 -0.08 -6.35
N GLU A 23 -8.65 -0.21 -7.24
CA GLU A 23 -9.26 -1.48 -7.63
C GLU A 23 -8.51 -2.22 -8.77
N SER A 24 -7.44 -1.65 -9.32
CA SER A 24 -6.75 -2.21 -10.50
C SER A 24 -5.86 -3.40 -10.18
N ARG A 25 -5.60 -3.69 -8.90
CA ARG A 25 -4.80 -4.83 -8.42
C ARG A 25 -5.46 -5.53 -7.22
N PRO A 26 -6.63 -6.18 -7.43
CA PRO A 26 -7.32 -6.89 -6.36
C PRO A 26 -6.55 -8.16 -5.96
N LEU A 27 -6.53 -8.50 -4.67
CA LEU A 27 -6.04 -9.80 -4.19
C LEU A 27 -7.14 -10.87 -4.32
N VAL A 28 -8.39 -10.46 -4.11
CA VAL A 28 -9.60 -11.28 -4.27
C VAL A 28 -10.64 -10.50 -5.09
N PRO A 29 -11.61 -11.15 -5.76
CA PRO A 29 -12.64 -10.46 -6.53
C PRO A 29 -13.36 -9.36 -5.73
N ASN A 30 -13.66 -8.20 -6.33
CA ASN A 30 -14.37 -7.11 -5.66
C ASN A 30 -15.91 -7.32 -5.63
N ASP A 31 -16.35 -8.56 -5.50
CA ASP A 31 -17.76 -8.98 -5.62
C ASP A 31 -18.55 -8.89 -4.31
N SER A 32 -17.89 -9.02 -3.16
CA SER A 32 -18.53 -8.93 -1.85
C SER A 32 -17.93 -7.83 -0.95
N PRO A 33 -18.68 -7.30 0.04
CA PRO A 33 -18.14 -6.38 1.03
C PRO A 33 -16.94 -6.97 1.80
N GLU A 34 -16.97 -8.27 2.10
CA GLU A 34 -15.86 -8.96 2.77
C GLU A 34 -14.62 -9.03 1.88
N ASN A 35 -14.78 -9.30 0.59
CA ASN A 35 -13.65 -9.36 -0.34
C ASN A 35 -13.07 -7.95 -0.61
N LYS A 36 -13.93 -6.92 -0.72
CA LYS A 36 -13.49 -5.52 -0.74
C LYS A 36 -12.71 -5.16 0.53
N ALA A 37 -13.10 -5.69 1.69
CA ALA A 37 -12.35 -5.49 2.93
C ALA A 37 -10.97 -6.12 2.89
N LYS A 38 -10.85 -7.34 2.37
CA LYS A 38 -9.55 -8.02 2.15
C LYS A 38 -8.65 -7.24 1.17
N ASN A 39 -9.23 -6.55 0.20
CA ASN A 39 -8.48 -5.75 -0.78
C ASN A 39 -7.97 -4.41 -0.22
N ARG A 40 -8.49 -3.89 0.91
CA ARG A 40 -7.99 -2.68 1.56
C ARG A 40 -6.68 -2.97 2.31
N ARG A 41 -5.58 -3.05 1.57
CA ARG A 41 -4.25 -3.37 2.11
C ARG A 41 -3.17 -2.41 1.62
N ILE A 42 -2.02 -2.47 2.28
CA ILE A 42 -0.80 -1.77 1.92
C ILE A 42 0.27 -2.83 1.68
N GLU A 43 0.98 -2.74 0.56
CA GLU A 43 2.11 -3.61 0.24
C GLU A 43 3.39 -2.76 0.24
N ILE A 44 4.45 -3.27 0.90
CA ILE A 44 5.76 -2.61 0.98
C ILE A 44 6.77 -3.55 0.34
N THR A 45 7.43 -3.10 -0.71
CA THR A 45 8.48 -3.87 -1.41
C THR A 45 9.80 -3.13 -1.27
N VAL A 46 10.84 -3.84 -0.82
CA VAL A 46 12.21 -3.33 -0.72
C VAL A 46 12.99 -3.87 -1.91
N LYS A 47 13.52 -2.99 -2.76
CA LYS A 47 14.45 -3.36 -3.83
C LYS A 47 15.86 -3.41 -3.23
N GLN A 48 16.57 -4.53 -3.45
CA GLN A 48 17.96 -4.70 -3.04
C GLN A 48 18.90 -3.85 -3.89
#